data_AF-A0A1F7TVY8-F1
#
_entry.id   AF-A0A1F7TVY8-F1
#
_cell.length_a   1.000
_cell.length_b   1.000
_cell.length_c   1.000
_cell.angle_alpha   90.00
_cell.angle_beta   90.00
_cell.angle_gamma   90.00
#
_symmetry.space_group_name_H-M   'P 1'
#
loop_
_entity.id
_entity.type
_entity.pdbx_description
1 polymer ?
#
loop_
_entity_poly.entity_id
_entity_poly.type
_entity_poly.pdbx_seq_one_letter_code
_entity_poly.pdbx_strand_id
1 'polypeptide(L)'
;MPKQLRAIYNSYANLWWLPGATWLACIAAGAYSLLVGSTGIGVSLIFTSLALLSLIAQFIVIISHFRHKQHRRALAQLGLFVIEGGVLAALVIPPILFFLAWSHPSADGFAKDLVIPDDTPISKPSAFPRNDAPNTDDAFQQALMVALQTSGSSDASITPSALNFAKLHTDAPEILDRYLAASPAWRVFEENGHRFATRRMMISQQWKYNLHGYYTDSTIPQWPKDLPYFQVRFTIGLSGEPWARVTNRVTRIPVSDTANVHLTQKNSLYESRVVVDAAPQLVVELFEQSDARERRITNMALAHLESELAPLVTEPTWSTVKANLQPAAVTFGVPSLEMTGGSGIYDVSIRVNPGEPGFVYLKAFEITKNTPLSEGALIKSSNEFIGWSNDPSEQFLSSTHIKVDEGSWGDPYAARFEVWFVPDSGAPERKLLERNFEIEGWQR
;
A
#
# COMPACT_ATOMS: atom_id res chain seq x y z
N MET A 1 -42.43 21.78 37.15
CA MET A 1 -43.17 21.31 35.96
C MET A 1 -44.65 21.65 36.12
N PRO A 2 -45.27 22.37 35.17
CA PRO A 2 -46.71 22.63 35.15
C PRO A 2 -47.53 21.34 35.31
N LYS A 3 -48.71 21.40 35.96
CA LYS A 3 -49.54 20.20 36.24
C LYS A 3 -49.86 19.38 34.99
N GLN A 4 -50.13 20.05 33.87
CA GLN A 4 -50.41 19.41 32.58
C GLN A 4 -49.20 18.64 32.03
N LEU A 5 -48.01 19.26 32.06
CA LEU A 5 -46.77 18.62 31.61
C LEU A 5 -46.43 17.41 32.49
N ARG A 6 -46.67 17.47 33.79
CA ARG A 6 -46.46 16.34 34.71
C ARG A 6 -47.35 15.15 34.39
N ALA A 7 -48.61 15.40 34.02
CA ALA A 7 -49.54 14.36 33.60
C ALA A 7 -49.05 13.67 32.31
N ILE A 8 -48.62 14.44 31.32
CA ILE A 8 -48.07 13.92 30.05
C ILE A 8 -46.82 13.08 30.31
N TYR A 9 -45.88 13.58 31.11
CA TYR A 9 -44.67 12.83 31.47
C TYR A 9 -44.98 11.52 32.18
N ASN A 10 -45.92 11.54 33.13
CA ASN A 10 -46.30 10.33 33.85
C ASN A 10 -46.93 9.29 32.91
N SER A 11 -47.77 9.69 31.96
CA SER A 11 -48.31 8.78 30.95
C SER A 11 -47.23 8.22 30.02
N TYR A 12 -46.27 9.06 29.61
CA TYR A 12 -45.14 8.66 28.76
C TYR A 12 -44.18 7.69 29.47
N ALA A 13 -43.83 7.98 30.73
CA ALA A 13 -42.88 7.19 31.51
C ALA A 13 -43.48 5.88 32.06
N ASN A 14 -44.79 5.86 32.40
CA ASN A 14 -45.43 4.68 32.99
C ASN A 14 -45.57 3.51 32.01
N LEU A 15 -45.62 3.78 30.71
CA LEU A 15 -45.66 2.78 29.66
C LEU A 15 -44.24 2.50 29.17
N TRP A 16 -43.66 1.39 29.64
CA TRP A 16 -42.25 1.06 29.38
C TRP A 16 -41.86 1.01 27.89
N TRP A 17 -42.82 0.70 27.00
CA TRP A 17 -42.66 0.57 25.56
C TRP A 17 -42.91 1.86 24.77
N LEU A 18 -43.62 2.85 25.35
CA LEU A 18 -44.06 4.04 24.64
C LEU A 18 -42.90 4.95 24.16
N PRO A 19 -41.80 5.11 24.92
CA PRO A 19 -40.62 5.82 24.44
C PRO A 19 -40.03 5.22 23.16
N GLY A 20 -39.82 3.90 23.15
CA GLY A 20 -39.26 3.22 21.97
C GLY A 20 -40.23 3.20 20.78
N ALA A 21 -41.53 3.05 21.01
CA ALA A 21 -42.53 3.16 19.95
C ALA A 21 -42.57 4.57 19.32
N THR A 22 -42.36 5.62 20.12
CA THR A 22 -42.28 7.00 19.64
C THR A 22 -41.06 7.17 18.74
N TRP A 23 -39.91 6.63 19.15
CA TRP A 23 -38.69 6.65 18.34
C TRP A 23 -38.87 5.91 17.01
N LEU A 24 -39.43 4.69 17.04
CA LEU A 24 -39.70 3.90 15.85
C LEU A 24 -40.63 4.62 14.88
N ALA A 25 -41.67 5.29 15.39
CA ALA A 25 -42.58 6.08 14.57
C ALA A 25 -41.87 7.24 13.87
N CYS A 26 -40.96 7.95 14.57
CA CYS A 26 -40.15 9.00 13.96
C CYS A 26 -39.24 8.46 12.85
N ILE A 27 -38.54 7.35 13.08
CA ILE A 27 -37.66 6.74 12.07
C ILE A 27 -38.47 6.23 10.87
N ALA A 28 -39.61 5.57 11.10
CA ALA A 28 -40.47 5.08 10.03
C ALA A 28 -41.04 6.23 9.17
N ALA A 29 -41.46 7.34 9.81
CA ALA A 29 -41.93 8.53 9.11
C ALA A 29 -40.82 9.20 8.29
N GLY A 30 -39.60 9.28 8.85
CA GLY A 30 -38.42 9.77 8.15
C GLY A 30 -38.07 8.92 6.94
N ALA A 31 -38.06 7.59 7.08
CA ALA A 31 -37.81 6.66 5.99
C ALA A 31 -38.89 6.72 4.90
N TYR A 32 -40.17 6.79 5.30
CA TYR A 32 -41.28 6.94 4.36
C TYR A 32 -41.19 8.25 3.56
N SER A 33 -40.79 9.36 4.21
CA SER A 33 -40.62 10.65 3.52
C SER A 33 -39.58 10.58 2.39
N LEU A 34 -38.51 9.79 2.57
CA LEU A 34 -37.49 9.55 1.54
C LEU A 34 -38.02 8.68 0.40
N LEU A 35 -38.83 7.66 0.70
CA LEU A 35 -39.40 6.74 -0.30
C LEU A 35 -40.44 7.40 -1.20
N VAL A 36 -41.24 8.32 -0.66
CA VAL A 36 -42.32 8.98 -1.42
C VAL A 36 -41.80 10.10 -2.33
N GLY A 37 -40.53 10.51 -2.17
CA GLY A 37 -39.79 11.40 -3.08
C GLY A 37 -40.28 12.87 -3.14
N SER A 38 -41.55 13.14 -2.84
CA SER A 38 -42.19 14.45 -3.00
C SER A 38 -42.02 15.40 -1.81
N THR A 39 -41.54 14.91 -0.66
CA THR A 39 -41.45 15.69 0.59
C THR A 39 -40.02 16.20 0.91
N GLY A 40 -39.01 15.75 0.16
CA GLY A 40 -37.65 16.27 0.20
C GLY A 40 -36.84 15.92 1.48
N ILE A 41 -35.53 16.14 1.39
CA ILE A 41 -34.54 15.88 2.47
C ILE A 41 -34.92 16.62 3.77
N GLY A 42 -35.54 17.79 3.67
CA GLY A 42 -35.93 18.60 4.83
C GLY A 42 -36.90 17.90 5.80
N VAL A 43 -37.90 17.18 5.28
CA VAL A 43 -38.86 16.45 6.12
C VAL A 43 -38.20 15.26 6.81
N SER A 44 -37.31 14.56 6.11
CA SER A 44 -36.52 13.48 6.69
C SER A 44 -35.65 13.99 7.86
N LEU A 45 -34.96 15.12 7.69
CA LEU A 45 -34.15 15.75 8.74
C LEU A 45 -34.97 16.12 10.00
N ILE A 46 -36.20 16.59 9.82
CA ILE A 46 -37.10 16.88 10.95
C ILE A 46 -37.40 15.60 11.74
N PHE A 47 -37.76 14.51 11.05
CA PHE A 47 -38.06 13.24 11.72
C PHE A 47 -36.83 12.58 12.37
N THR A 48 -35.65 12.70 11.76
CA THR A 48 -34.38 12.27 12.39
C THR A 48 -34.08 13.09 13.64
N SER A 49 -34.34 14.40 13.62
CA SER A 49 -34.17 15.28 14.79
C SER A 49 -35.15 14.91 15.91
N LEU A 50 -36.40 14.59 15.56
CA LEU A 50 -37.40 14.11 16.52
C LEU A 50 -37.01 12.74 17.11
N ALA A 51 -36.44 11.83 16.32
CA ALA A 51 -35.91 10.57 16.81
C ALA A 51 -34.76 10.79 17.81
N LEU A 52 -33.85 11.73 17.54
CA LEU A 52 -32.78 12.09 18.49
C LEU A 52 -33.34 12.66 19.80
N LEU A 53 -34.33 13.55 19.72
CA LEU A 53 -35.02 14.08 20.89
C LEU A 53 -35.75 12.97 21.69
N SER A 54 -36.32 11.98 21.00
CA SER A 54 -36.94 10.81 21.63
C SER A 54 -35.92 9.98 22.40
N LEU A 55 -34.71 9.77 21.87
CA LEU A 55 -33.63 9.08 22.59
C LEU A 55 -33.23 9.84 23.86
N ILE A 56 -33.11 11.17 23.78
CA ILE A 56 -32.80 12.00 24.95
C ILE A 56 -33.91 11.88 26.00
N ALA A 57 -35.18 11.95 25.59
CA ALA A 57 -36.32 11.79 26.48
C ALA A 57 -36.33 10.40 27.14
N GLN A 58 -36.03 9.35 26.38
CA GLN A 58 -35.93 7.97 26.87
C GLN A 58 -34.80 7.81 27.88
N PHE A 59 -33.64 8.44 27.65
CA PHE A 59 -32.54 8.45 28.61
C PHE A 59 -32.93 9.10 29.95
N ILE A 60 -33.68 10.21 29.90
CA ILE A 60 -34.22 10.86 31.10
C ILE A 60 -35.20 9.93 31.85
N VAL A 61 -36.06 9.21 31.13
CA VAL A 61 -36.99 8.23 31.71
C VAL A 61 -36.24 7.05 32.35
N ILE A 62 -35.17 6.56 31.72
CA ILE A 62 -34.30 5.51 32.27
C ILE A 62 -33.72 5.95 33.61
N ILE A 63 -33.14 7.16 33.67
CA ILE A 63 -32.60 7.75 34.91
C ILE A 63 -33.70 7.85 35.98
N SER A 64 -34.89 8.32 35.61
CA SER A 64 -36.04 8.43 36.52
C SER A 64 -36.45 7.07 37.09
N HIS A 65 -36.52 6.02 36.28
CA HIS A 65 -36.86 4.67 36.74
C HIS A 65 -35.81 4.10 37.70
N PHE A 66 -34.51 4.34 37.46
CA PHE A 66 -33.46 3.97 38.42
C PHE A 66 -33.62 4.72 39.76
N ARG A 67 -33.91 6.02 39.73
CA ARG A 67 -34.12 6.83 40.95
C ARG A 67 -35.34 6.37 41.76
N HIS A 68 -36.39 5.90 41.11
CA HIS A 68 -37.59 5.37 41.75
C HIS A 68 -37.52 3.85 42.05
N LYS A 69 -36.31 3.25 42.00
CA LYS A 69 -36.07 1.81 42.28
C LYS A 69 -36.86 0.85 41.39
N GLN A 70 -37.26 1.28 40.20
CA GLN A 70 -37.97 0.46 39.20
C GLN A 70 -36.98 -0.26 38.27
N HIS A 71 -36.06 -1.04 38.85
CA HIS A 71 -34.89 -1.61 38.15
C HIS A 71 -35.25 -2.44 36.90
N ARG A 72 -36.31 -3.24 36.96
CA ARG A 72 -36.74 -4.07 35.82
C ARG A 72 -37.16 -3.22 34.60
N ARG A 73 -37.86 -2.11 34.83
CA ARG A 73 -38.29 -1.18 33.76
C ARG A 73 -37.12 -0.39 33.21
N ALA A 74 -36.21 0.05 34.09
CA ALA A 74 -35.01 0.76 33.70
C ALA A 74 -34.10 -0.09 32.80
N LEU A 75 -33.88 -1.37 33.16
CA LEU A 75 -33.07 -2.30 32.36
C LEU A 75 -33.71 -2.61 31.00
N ALA A 76 -35.03 -2.83 30.94
CA ALA A 76 -35.73 -3.06 29.68
C ALA A 76 -35.61 -1.85 28.73
N GLN A 77 -35.77 -0.63 29.24
CA GLN A 77 -35.63 0.59 28.45
C GLN A 77 -34.18 0.88 28.05
N LEU A 78 -33.20 0.52 28.88
CA LEU A 78 -31.79 0.60 28.53
C LEU A 78 -31.44 -0.33 27.36
N GLY A 79 -31.97 -1.56 27.36
CA GLY A 79 -31.81 -2.48 26.23
C GLY A 79 -32.38 -1.92 24.93
N LEU A 80 -33.59 -1.37 24.97
CA LEU A 80 -34.20 -0.68 23.82
C LEU A 80 -33.37 0.51 23.36
N PHE A 81 -32.93 1.36 24.28
CA PHE A 81 -32.11 2.54 23.98
C PHE A 81 -30.80 2.19 23.26
N VAL A 82 -30.13 1.10 23.66
CA VAL A 82 -28.90 0.62 23.00
C VAL A 82 -29.18 0.15 21.57
N ILE A 83 -30.26 -0.61 21.36
CA ILE A 83 -30.67 -1.09 20.03
C ILE A 83 -31.00 0.08 19.12
N GLU A 84 -31.84 1.01 19.60
CA GLU A 84 -32.29 2.19 18.85
C GLU A 84 -31.12 3.12 18.51
N GLY A 85 -30.21 3.34 19.47
CA GLY A 85 -28.97 4.09 19.24
C GLY A 85 -28.07 3.43 18.19
N GLY A 86 -27.94 2.10 18.22
CA GLY A 86 -27.21 1.33 17.22
C GLY A 86 -27.80 1.47 15.82
N VAL A 87 -29.13 1.40 15.68
CA VAL A 87 -29.83 1.59 14.40
C VAL A 87 -29.66 3.02 13.89
N LEU A 88 -29.79 4.04 14.75
CA LEU A 88 -29.57 5.43 14.35
C LEU A 88 -28.15 5.65 13.86
N ALA A 89 -27.15 5.11 14.57
CA ALA A 89 -25.75 5.19 14.17
C ALA A 89 -25.52 4.52 12.80
N ALA A 90 -26.09 3.34 12.57
CA ALA A 90 -25.99 2.63 11.30
C ALA A 90 -26.65 3.38 10.13
N LEU A 91 -27.70 4.17 10.39
CA LEU A 91 -28.38 4.97 9.36
C LEU A 91 -27.72 6.32 9.09
N VAL A 92 -27.11 6.94 10.10
CA VAL A 92 -26.58 8.32 10.02
C VAL A 92 -25.09 8.33 9.67
N ILE A 93 -24.29 7.41 10.21
CA ILE A 93 -22.83 7.41 10.04
C ILE A 93 -22.44 7.14 8.58
N PRO A 94 -22.94 6.10 7.89
CA PRO A 94 -22.50 5.82 6.52
C PRO A 94 -22.79 6.95 5.53
N PRO A 95 -23.97 7.61 5.53
CA PRO A 95 -24.21 8.78 4.69
C PRO A 95 -23.31 9.97 5.01
N ILE A 96 -22.98 10.21 6.28
CA ILE A 96 -22.03 11.27 6.67
C ILE A 96 -20.63 10.94 6.15
N LEU A 97 -20.16 9.70 6.34
CA LEU A 97 -18.87 9.27 5.82
C LEU A 97 -18.82 9.33 4.29
N PHE A 98 -19.91 8.94 3.63
CA PHE A 98 -20.06 9.07 2.18
C PHE A 98 -20.05 10.53 1.73
N PHE A 99 -20.79 11.41 2.41
CA PHE A 99 -20.82 12.82 2.09
C PHE A 99 -19.47 13.48 2.34
N LEU A 100 -18.77 13.15 3.43
CA LEU A 100 -17.41 13.62 3.71
C LEU A 100 -16.40 13.12 2.67
N ALA A 101 -16.57 11.89 2.16
CA ALA A 101 -15.77 11.37 1.07
C ALA A 101 -16.08 12.06 -0.27
N TRP A 102 -17.34 12.44 -0.50
CA TRP A 102 -17.80 13.10 -1.72
C TRP A 102 -17.55 14.61 -1.73
N SER A 103 -17.59 15.27 -0.57
CA SER A 103 -17.39 16.71 -0.41
C SER A 103 -15.92 17.11 -0.43
N HIS A 104 -15.01 16.16 -0.59
CA HIS A 104 -13.63 16.47 -0.92
C HIS A 104 -13.62 17.18 -2.28
N PRO A 105 -13.10 18.42 -2.39
CA PRO A 105 -13.09 19.16 -3.64
C PRO A 105 -12.51 18.29 -4.75
N SER A 106 -13.15 18.28 -5.93
CA SER A 106 -12.64 17.52 -7.07
C SER A 106 -11.20 17.96 -7.36
N ALA A 107 -10.28 17.00 -7.30
CA ALA A 107 -8.86 17.23 -7.51
C ALA A 107 -8.59 17.84 -8.91
N ASP A 108 -9.42 17.52 -9.90
CA ASP A 108 -9.31 17.97 -11.29
C ASP A 108 -9.26 19.50 -11.47
N GLY A 109 -9.88 20.28 -10.57
CA GLY A 109 -9.90 21.74 -10.64
C GLY A 109 -8.77 22.44 -9.90
N PHE A 110 -7.93 21.68 -9.18
CA PHE A 110 -6.97 22.20 -8.21
C PHE A 110 -5.98 23.20 -8.81
N ALA A 111 -5.50 22.95 -10.02
CA ALA A 111 -4.41 23.70 -10.64
C ALA A 111 -4.84 24.95 -11.42
N LYS A 112 -6.14 25.13 -11.68
CA LYS A 112 -6.65 26.12 -12.64
C LYS A 112 -6.27 27.58 -12.34
N ASP A 113 -6.13 27.91 -11.05
CA ASP A 113 -5.81 29.26 -10.59
C ASP A 113 -4.39 29.36 -10.01
N LEU A 114 -3.56 28.32 -10.17
CA LEU A 114 -2.18 28.31 -9.70
C LEU A 114 -1.27 28.95 -10.74
N VAL A 115 -0.31 29.74 -10.26
CA VAL A 115 0.71 30.37 -11.09
C VAL A 115 2.07 29.83 -10.66
N ILE A 116 2.84 29.38 -11.64
CA ILE A 116 4.22 28.95 -11.42
C ILE A 116 5.08 30.18 -11.07
N PRO A 117 5.74 30.22 -9.89
CA PRO A 117 6.58 31.35 -9.52
C PRO A 117 7.80 31.51 -10.44
N ASP A 118 8.05 32.73 -10.93
CA ASP A 118 9.18 33.04 -11.84
C ASP A 118 10.55 33.04 -11.13
N ASP A 119 10.58 33.21 -9.81
CA ASP A 119 11.79 33.38 -9.00
C ASP A 119 12.30 32.07 -8.38
N THR A 120 11.56 30.97 -8.53
CA THR A 120 11.88 29.68 -7.94
C THR A 120 12.42 28.73 -9.01
N PRO A 121 13.63 28.16 -8.85
CA PRO A 121 14.13 27.16 -9.77
C PRO A 121 13.22 25.93 -9.80
N ILE A 122 12.61 25.67 -10.96
CA ILE A 122 11.68 24.55 -11.16
C ILE A 122 12.24 23.67 -12.28
N SER A 123 12.39 22.38 -11.97
CA SER A 123 12.79 21.37 -12.95
C SER A 123 11.57 20.83 -13.69
N LYS A 124 11.73 20.40 -14.93
CA LYS A 124 10.71 19.57 -15.59
C LYS A 124 11.05 18.10 -15.39
N PRO A 125 10.06 17.21 -15.21
CA PRO A 125 10.27 15.78 -15.32
C PRO A 125 10.97 15.46 -16.64
N SER A 126 11.99 14.62 -16.60
CA SER A 126 12.72 14.26 -17.81
C SER A 126 11.85 13.36 -18.69
N ALA A 127 11.90 13.57 -20.00
CA ALA A 127 11.18 12.72 -20.96
C ALA A 127 11.74 11.29 -21.00
N PHE A 128 13.04 11.16 -20.74
CA PHE A 128 13.74 9.89 -20.65
C PHE A 128 14.41 9.79 -19.29
N PRO A 129 14.46 8.58 -18.73
CA PRO A 129 14.97 8.43 -17.40
C PRO A 129 16.50 8.36 -17.42
N ARG A 130 17.13 8.83 -16.35
CA ARG A 130 18.59 8.94 -16.26
C ARG A 130 19.23 7.56 -16.34
N ASN A 131 20.28 7.41 -17.14
CA ASN A 131 21.00 6.15 -17.21
C ASN A 131 21.85 5.95 -15.94
N ASP A 132 21.24 5.32 -14.93
CA ASP A 132 21.83 5.09 -13.62
C ASP A 132 22.60 3.76 -13.53
N ALA A 133 22.49 2.91 -14.55
CA ALA A 133 23.14 1.60 -14.62
C ALA A 133 23.63 1.27 -16.06
N PRO A 134 24.53 2.09 -16.63
CA PRO A 134 25.04 1.84 -17.98
C PRO A 134 25.79 0.51 -18.03
N ASN A 135 25.40 -0.36 -18.96
CA ASN A 135 26.01 -1.69 -19.21
C ASN A 135 25.90 -2.69 -18.06
N THR A 136 24.89 -2.57 -17.19
CA THR A 136 24.64 -3.58 -16.15
C THR A 136 23.69 -4.66 -16.67
N ASP A 137 24.19 -5.89 -16.73
CA ASP A 137 23.39 -7.08 -17.00
C ASP A 137 22.64 -7.54 -15.74
N ASP A 138 21.33 -7.77 -15.85
CA ASP A 138 20.53 -8.36 -14.78
C ASP A 138 20.58 -9.89 -14.85
N ALA A 139 21.37 -10.50 -13.98
CA ALA A 139 21.56 -11.95 -13.93
C ALA A 139 20.23 -12.71 -13.72
N PHE A 140 19.24 -12.12 -13.04
CA PHE A 140 17.91 -12.73 -12.89
C PHE A 140 17.18 -12.77 -14.23
N GLN A 141 17.21 -11.65 -14.97
CA GLN A 141 16.62 -11.59 -16.32
C GLN A 141 17.29 -12.57 -17.28
N GLN A 142 18.61 -12.71 -17.21
CA GLN A 142 19.34 -13.70 -18.03
C GLN A 142 18.89 -15.13 -17.71
N ALA A 143 18.82 -15.48 -16.42
CA ALA A 143 18.33 -16.79 -15.99
C ALA A 143 16.87 -17.03 -16.40
N LEU A 144 16.03 -15.99 -16.34
CA LEU A 144 14.63 -16.02 -16.77
C LEU A 144 14.51 -16.27 -18.28
N MET A 145 15.29 -15.58 -19.11
CA MET A 145 15.30 -15.83 -20.56
C MET A 145 15.70 -17.27 -20.89
N VAL A 146 16.74 -17.80 -20.23
CA VAL A 146 17.18 -19.20 -20.40
C VAL A 146 16.08 -20.18 -19.98
N ALA A 147 15.41 -19.93 -18.86
CA ALA A 147 14.28 -20.75 -18.42
C ALA A 147 13.16 -20.75 -19.47
N LEU A 148 12.76 -19.58 -19.97
CA LEU A 148 11.70 -19.46 -20.98
C LEU A 148 12.00 -20.22 -22.28
N GLN A 149 13.27 -20.36 -22.67
CA GLN A 149 13.67 -21.09 -23.89
C GLN A 149 13.74 -22.61 -23.71
N THR A 150 13.69 -23.11 -22.48
CA THR A 150 13.76 -24.55 -22.22
C THR A 150 12.48 -25.25 -22.71
N SER A 151 12.53 -26.49 -23.19
CA SER A 151 11.28 -27.20 -23.56
C SER A 151 10.50 -27.58 -22.29
N GLY A 152 9.18 -27.42 -22.33
CA GLY A 152 8.32 -27.65 -21.16
C GLY A 152 8.08 -29.11 -20.83
N SER A 153 7.61 -29.34 -19.61
CA SER A 153 7.19 -30.64 -19.09
C SER A 153 5.76 -30.54 -18.55
N SER A 154 5.11 -31.68 -18.31
CA SER A 154 3.75 -31.70 -17.74
C SER A 154 3.74 -31.70 -16.21
N ASP A 155 4.90 -31.90 -15.57
CA ASP A 155 5.01 -32.06 -14.12
C ASP A 155 5.08 -30.71 -13.40
N ALA A 156 3.96 -30.30 -12.81
CA ALA A 156 3.83 -29.06 -12.04
C ALA A 156 4.40 -29.16 -10.61
N SER A 157 5.12 -30.23 -10.28
CA SER A 157 5.68 -30.40 -8.94
C SER A 157 6.90 -29.50 -8.73
N ILE A 158 6.98 -28.88 -7.56
CA ILE A 158 8.14 -28.09 -7.14
C ILE A 158 8.74 -28.75 -5.91
N THR A 159 10.07 -28.80 -5.88
CA THR A 159 10.85 -29.16 -4.70
C THR A 159 11.81 -28.00 -4.44
N PRO A 160 11.48 -27.07 -3.53
CA PRO A 160 12.41 -26.02 -3.16
C PRO A 160 13.63 -26.69 -2.54
N SER A 161 14.79 -26.59 -3.21
CA SER A 161 16.06 -27.02 -2.64
C SER A 161 16.29 -26.33 -1.29
N ALA A 162 17.13 -26.89 -0.42
CA ALA A 162 17.49 -26.27 0.85
C ALA A 162 17.85 -24.80 0.63
N LEU A 163 16.96 -23.89 1.07
CA LEU A 163 17.14 -22.46 0.99
C LEU A 163 18.10 -22.04 2.11
N ASN A 164 19.39 -22.31 1.96
CA ASN A 164 20.37 -22.04 3.02
C ASN A 164 20.48 -20.55 3.33
N PHE A 165 20.09 -19.68 2.39
CA PHE A 165 19.97 -18.25 2.66
C PHE A 165 19.05 -17.95 3.84
N ALA A 166 18.09 -18.82 4.16
CA ALA A 166 17.21 -18.66 5.32
C ALA A 166 17.98 -18.59 6.65
N LYS A 167 19.20 -19.16 6.71
CA LYS A 167 20.10 -19.03 7.86
C LYS A 167 20.57 -17.59 8.08
N LEU A 168 20.66 -16.77 7.03
CA LEU A 168 20.97 -15.35 7.20
C LEU A 168 19.90 -14.65 8.03
N HIS A 169 18.63 -14.97 7.81
CA HIS A 169 17.54 -14.36 8.56
C HIS A 169 17.56 -14.74 10.05
N THR A 170 18.08 -15.91 10.41
CA THR A 170 18.16 -16.36 11.82
C THR A 170 19.48 -15.98 12.48
N ASP A 171 20.59 -16.09 11.76
CA ASP A 171 21.94 -16.06 12.32
C ASP A 171 22.62 -14.70 12.12
N ALA A 172 22.22 -13.93 11.09
CA ALA A 172 22.76 -12.62 10.74
C ALA A 172 21.72 -11.71 10.04
N PRO A 173 20.55 -11.44 10.66
CA PRO A 173 19.44 -10.73 10.02
C PRO A 173 19.84 -9.34 9.51
N GLU A 174 20.75 -8.66 10.22
CA GLU A 174 21.27 -7.35 9.81
C GLU A 174 22.06 -7.39 8.50
N ILE A 175 22.69 -8.53 8.16
CA ILE A 175 23.39 -8.72 6.89
C ILE A 175 22.40 -8.90 5.74
N LEU A 176 21.34 -9.68 5.96
CA LEU A 176 20.27 -9.86 4.99
C LEU A 176 19.54 -8.53 4.71
N ASP A 177 19.10 -7.85 5.76
CA ASP A 177 18.41 -6.55 5.66
C ASP A 177 19.29 -5.53 4.94
N ARG A 178 20.59 -5.48 5.29
CA ARG A 178 21.53 -4.55 4.67
C ARG A 178 21.79 -4.85 3.20
N TYR A 179 21.89 -6.13 2.82
CA TYR A 179 22.01 -6.51 1.41
C TYR A 179 20.77 -6.10 0.62
N LEU A 180 19.58 -6.47 1.10
CA LEU A 180 18.31 -6.18 0.42
C LEU A 180 18.07 -4.67 0.28
N ALA A 181 18.35 -3.88 1.32
CA ALA A 181 18.18 -2.43 1.30
C ALA A 181 19.22 -1.70 0.42
N ALA A 182 20.45 -2.22 0.32
CA ALA A 182 21.49 -1.63 -0.52
C ALA A 182 21.42 -2.08 -1.98
N SER A 183 20.76 -3.20 -2.25
CA SER A 183 20.66 -3.79 -3.59
C SER A 183 19.59 -3.06 -4.41
N PRO A 184 19.95 -2.48 -5.57
CA PRO A 184 18.98 -1.84 -6.45
C PRO A 184 18.07 -2.88 -7.14
N ALA A 185 18.43 -4.17 -7.07
CA ALA A 185 17.65 -5.29 -7.55
C ALA A 185 16.44 -5.61 -6.66
N TRP A 186 16.41 -5.11 -5.42
CA TRP A 186 15.34 -5.35 -4.47
C TRP A 186 14.71 -4.03 -4.05
N ARG A 187 13.37 -3.98 -3.98
CA ARG A 187 12.64 -2.91 -3.29
C ARG A 187 12.19 -3.45 -1.96
N VAL A 188 12.71 -2.88 -0.87
CA VAL A 188 12.33 -3.28 0.49
C VAL A 188 11.36 -2.26 1.06
N PHE A 189 10.18 -2.65 1.50
CA PHE A 189 9.12 -1.72 1.92
C PHE A 189 8.24 -2.33 3.02
N GLU A 190 7.49 -1.48 3.69
CA GLU A 190 6.50 -1.88 4.69
C GLU A 190 5.07 -1.61 4.18
N GLU A 191 4.19 -2.58 4.40
CA GLU A 191 2.76 -2.42 4.15
C GLU A 191 1.96 -3.13 5.25
N ASN A 192 1.03 -2.42 5.89
CA ASN A 192 0.19 -2.92 6.98
C ASN A 192 0.99 -3.55 8.14
N GLY A 193 2.17 -3.01 8.47
CA GLY A 193 3.03 -3.51 9.54
C GLY A 193 3.86 -4.76 9.18
N HIS A 194 3.88 -5.15 7.90
CA HIS A 194 4.69 -6.26 7.41
C HIS A 194 5.75 -5.76 6.44
N ARG A 195 6.97 -6.30 6.55
CA ARG A 195 8.10 -5.95 5.70
C ARG A 195 8.26 -6.95 4.55
N PHE A 196 8.48 -6.43 3.35
CA PHE A 196 8.63 -7.21 2.13
C PHE A 196 9.84 -6.73 1.33
N ALA A 197 10.48 -7.64 0.60
CA ALA A 197 11.45 -7.31 -0.43
C ALA A 197 10.95 -7.86 -1.77
N THR A 198 10.65 -7.01 -2.74
CA THR A 198 10.17 -7.45 -4.07
C THR A 198 11.21 -7.18 -5.14
N ARG A 199 11.37 -8.11 -6.08
CA ARG A 199 12.39 -8.04 -7.13
C ARG A 199 12.07 -6.90 -8.11
N ARG A 200 13.03 -6.01 -8.31
CA ARG A 200 13.08 -5.08 -9.44
C ARG A 200 13.68 -5.76 -10.66
N MET A 201 13.40 -5.24 -11.84
CA MET A 201 14.05 -5.68 -13.07
C MET A 201 14.73 -4.51 -13.78
N MET A 202 15.80 -4.81 -14.51
CA MET A 202 16.46 -3.84 -15.36
C MET A 202 15.62 -3.57 -16.62
N ILE A 203 15.06 -2.37 -16.74
CA ILE A 203 14.24 -1.93 -17.86
C ILE A 203 14.83 -0.62 -18.39
N SER A 204 15.24 -0.61 -19.66
CA SER A 204 15.86 0.55 -20.28
C SER A 204 17.05 1.10 -19.48
N GLN A 205 17.92 0.20 -18.98
CA GLN A 205 19.11 0.51 -18.15
C GLN A 205 18.79 1.14 -16.79
N GLN A 206 17.61 0.84 -16.24
CA GLN A 206 17.24 1.25 -14.89
C GLN A 206 16.59 0.12 -14.10
N TRP A 207 16.89 0.07 -12.81
CA TRP A 207 16.18 -0.77 -11.86
C TRP A 207 14.79 -0.19 -11.59
N LYS A 208 13.79 -0.75 -12.28
CA LYS A 208 12.41 -0.28 -12.19
C LYS A 208 11.57 -1.21 -11.34
N TYR A 209 10.69 -0.59 -10.54
CA TYR A 209 9.57 -1.24 -9.88
C TYR A 209 8.32 -0.96 -10.72
N ASN A 210 7.81 -1.98 -11.40
CA ASN A 210 6.63 -1.85 -12.25
C ASN A 210 5.41 -2.55 -11.64
N LEU A 211 4.22 -1.94 -11.73
CA LEU A 211 2.90 -2.55 -11.45
C LEU A 211 2.88 -3.50 -10.22
N HIS A 212 3.38 -3.09 -9.06
CA HIS A 212 3.46 -3.96 -7.87
C HIS A 212 4.39 -5.18 -8.00
N GLY A 213 5.50 -5.02 -8.72
CA GLY A 213 6.52 -6.04 -8.93
C GLY A 213 6.16 -7.10 -9.97
N TYR A 214 5.11 -6.88 -10.78
CA TYR A 214 4.76 -7.77 -11.88
C TYR A 214 5.50 -7.35 -13.15
N TYR A 215 6.14 -8.32 -13.80
CA TYR A 215 6.83 -8.15 -15.08
C TYR A 215 6.26 -9.10 -16.12
N THR A 216 6.18 -8.61 -17.34
CA THR A 216 5.78 -9.34 -18.55
C THR A 216 6.83 -9.13 -19.65
N ASP A 217 6.73 -9.90 -20.72
CA ASP A 217 7.49 -9.66 -21.97
C ASP A 217 7.32 -8.21 -22.46
N SER A 218 6.10 -7.67 -22.44
CA SER A 218 5.80 -6.31 -22.88
C SER A 218 6.39 -5.21 -21.98
N THR A 219 6.73 -5.55 -20.74
CA THR A 219 7.37 -4.63 -19.79
C THR A 219 8.88 -4.48 -20.09
N ILE A 220 9.49 -5.43 -20.80
CA ILE A 220 10.92 -5.50 -21.05
C ILE A 220 11.19 -5.34 -22.55
N PRO A 221 11.16 -4.10 -23.08
CA PRO A 221 11.15 -3.85 -24.52
C PRO A 221 12.41 -4.32 -25.25
N GLN A 222 13.52 -4.52 -24.53
CA GLN A 222 14.78 -5.00 -25.09
C GLN A 222 14.84 -6.51 -25.33
N TRP A 223 13.84 -7.28 -24.90
CA TRP A 223 13.84 -8.73 -25.06
C TRP A 223 13.43 -9.20 -26.47
N PRO A 224 13.89 -10.39 -26.90
CA PRO A 224 13.47 -11.01 -28.15
C PRO A 224 11.95 -11.19 -28.20
N LYS A 225 11.33 -10.86 -29.35
CA LYS A 225 9.87 -10.91 -29.54
C LYS A 225 9.31 -12.34 -29.68
N ASP A 226 10.17 -13.32 -29.86
CA ASP A 226 9.84 -14.73 -30.01
C ASP A 226 9.85 -15.52 -28.69
N LEU A 227 10.13 -14.86 -27.57
CA LEU A 227 10.01 -15.49 -26.26
C LEU A 227 8.54 -15.84 -25.95
N PRO A 228 8.29 -17.00 -25.32
CA PRO A 228 6.96 -17.31 -24.80
C PRO A 228 6.45 -16.22 -23.86
N TYR A 229 5.16 -15.91 -23.95
CA TYR A 229 4.53 -14.95 -23.04
C TYR A 229 4.62 -15.46 -21.60
N PHE A 230 4.95 -14.55 -20.68
CA PHE A 230 4.97 -14.84 -19.26
C PHE A 230 4.52 -13.63 -18.44
N GLN A 231 4.15 -13.91 -17.19
CA GLN A 231 4.08 -12.90 -16.14
C GLN A 231 4.70 -13.47 -14.86
N VAL A 232 5.54 -12.68 -14.20
CA VAL A 232 6.22 -13.08 -12.96
C VAL A 232 6.17 -11.98 -11.92
N ARG A 233 6.04 -12.38 -10.64
CA ARG A 233 6.36 -11.53 -9.49
C ARG A 233 7.11 -12.35 -8.47
N PHE A 234 8.17 -11.78 -7.92
CA PHE A 234 9.04 -12.44 -6.95
C PHE A 234 9.22 -11.58 -5.70
N THR A 235 8.83 -12.10 -4.55
CA THR A 235 8.81 -11.36 -3.29
C THR A 235 9.27 -12.22 -2.12
N ILE A 236 10.03 -11.62 -1.21
CA ILE A 236 10.41 -12.20 0.08
C ILE A 236 9.54 -11.50 1.14
N GLY A 237 8.81 -12.28 1.94
CA GLY A 237 8.14 -11.80 3.13
C GLY A 237 9.07 -11.91 4.33
N LEU A 238 9.56 -10.78 4.81
CA LEU A 238 10.51 -10.67 5.93
C LEU A 238 9.81 -10.66 7.30
N SER A 239 8.49 -10.85 7.33
CA SER A 239 7.68 -10.89 8.54
C SER A 239 6.84 -12.17 8.65
N GLY A 240 7.22 -13.23 7.93
CA GLY A 240 6.56 -14.54 7.95
C GLY A 240 5.27 -14.65 7.13
N GLU A 241 4.84 -13.56 6.49
CA GLU A 241 3.63 -13.51 5.68
C GLU A 241 3.95 -13.17 4.22
N PRO A 242 3.26 -13.77 3.24
CA PRO A 242 3.39 -13.37 1.84
C PRO A 242 2.72 -12.01 1.62
N TRP A 243 3.16 -11.29 0.59
CA TRP A 243 2.59 -9.99 0.27
C TRP A 243 1.21 -10.12 -0.41
N ALA A 244 1.03 -11.13 -1.25
CA ALA A 244 -0.30 -11.50 -1.70
C ALA A 244 -1.18 -12.02 -0.56
N ARG A 245 -2.46 -11.65 -0.61
CA ARG A 245 -3.49 -12.31 0.21
C ARG A 245 -3.49 -13.82 -0.07
N VAL A 246 -3.36 -14.61 0.99
CA VAL A 246 -3.47 -16.06 0.92
C VAL A 246 -4.93 -16.43 0.61
N THR A 247 -5.11 -17.21 -0.46
CA THR A 247 -6.42 -17.76 -0.86
C THR A 247 -6.28 -19.26 -1.03
N ASN A 248 -7.38 -19.97 -1.27
CA ASN A 248 -7.36 -21.40 -1.61
C ASN A 248 -6.63 -21.74 -2.92
N ARG A 249 -6.11 -20.74 -3.65
CA ARG A 249 -5.33 -20.89 -4.89
C ARG A 249 -3.82 -20.82 -4.67
N VAL A 250 -3.37 -20.66 -3.43
CA VAL A 250 -1.94 -20.59 -3.08
C VAL A 250 -1.46 -21.98 -2.68
N THR A 251 -0.35 -22.43 -3.26
CA THR A 251 0.38 -23.62 -2.81
C THR A 251 1.46 -23.19 -1.83
N ARG A 252 1.28 -23.52 -0.55
CA ARG A 252 2.27 -23.26 0.51
C ARG A 252 3.09 -24.55 0.74
N ILE A 253 4.41 -24.45 0.69
CA ILE A 253 5.33 -25.61 0.68
C ILE A 253 6.48 -25.34 1.68
N PRO A 254 6.75 -26.25 2.63
CA PRO A 254 7.97 -26.19 3.42
C PRO A 254 9.23 -26.43 2.57
N VAL A 255 10.38 -25.91 3.01
CA VAL A 255 11.67 -26.22 2.37
C VAL A 255 11.95 -27.73 2.43
N SER A 256 12.53 -28.29 1.36
CA SER A 256 12.82 -29.72 1.18
C SER A 256 11.61 -30.63 0.97
N ASP A 257 10.38 -30.11 1.03
CA ASP A 257 9.18 -30.86 0.66
C ASP A 257 8.91 -30.73 -0.84
N THR A 258 8.32 -31.77 -1.42
CA THR A 258 7.81 -31.75 -2.79
C THR A 258 6.30 -31.59 -2.76
N ALA A 259 5.76 -30.63 -3.52
CA ALA A 259 4.32 -30.49 -3.68
C ALA A 259 3.94 -30.26 -5.14
N ASN A 260 2.78 -30.80 -5.53
CA ASN A 260 2.17 -30.48 -6.81
C ASN A 260 1.54 -29.09 -6.74
N VAL A 261 1.95 -28.18 -7.62
CA VAL A 261 1.47 -26.80 -7.60
C VAL A 261 0.04 -26.71 -8.10
N HIS A 262 -0.78 -25.97 -7.38
CA HIS A 262 -2.13 -25.64 -7.80
C HIS A 262 -2.07 -24.70 -9.01
N LEU A 263 -2.50 -25.21 -10.16
CA LEU A 263 -2.58 -24.44 -11.40
C LEU A 263 -4.01 -24.01 -11.67
N THR A 264 -4.18 -22.73 -11.99
CA THR A 264 -5.39 -22.21 -12.63
C THR A 264 -5.08 -21.81 -14.07
N GLN A 265 -6.10 -21.66 -14.91
CA GLN A 265 -5.90 -21.22 -16.29
C GLN A 265 -6.55 -19.86 -16.52
N LYS A 266 -5.79 -18.92 -17.08
CA LYS A 266 -6.25 -17.57 -17.42
C LYS A 266 -5.57 -17.13 -18.71
N ASN A 267 -6.34 -16.60 -19.66
CA ASN A 267 -5.84 -16.19 -20.99
C ASN A 267 -5.05 -17.31 -21.69
N SER A 268 -5.53 -18.55 -21.60
CA SER A 268 -4.88 -19.76 -22.13
C SER A 268 -3.54 -20.15 -21.48
N LEU A 269 -3.07 -19.42 -20.46
CA LEU A 269 -1.84 -19.70 -19.73
C LEU A 269 -2.11 -20.32 -18.35
N TYR A 270 -1.15 -21.06 -17.84
CA TYR A 270 -1.18 -21.61 -16.49
C TYR A 270 -0.65 -20.59 -15.48
N GLU A 271 -1.49 -20.27 -14.50
CA GLU A 271 -1.20 -19.36 -13.40
C GLU A 271 -1.03 -20.14 -12.10
N SER A 272 -0.01 -19.79 -11.32
CA SER A 272 0.24 -20.32 -9.98
C SER A 272 0.73 -19.24 -9.02
N ARG A 273 0.43 -19.45 -7.73
CA ARG A 273 1.05 -18.72 -6.62
C ARG A 273 1.65 -19.73 -5.65
N VAL A 274 2.96 -19.65 -5.47
CA VAL A 274 3.71 -20.54 -4.59
C VAL A 274 4.29 -19.71 -3.44
N VAL A 275 4.13 -20.21 -2.23
CA VAL A 275 4.74 -19.63 -1.02
C VAL A 275 5.61 -20.71 -0.39
N VAL A 276 6.92 -20.46 -0.32
CA VAL A 276 7.86 -21.36 0.35
C VAL A 276 8.10 -20.85 1.76
N ASP A 277 7.87 -21.71 2.75
CA ASP A 277 8.18 -21.44 4.16
C ASP A 277 9.67 -21.66 4.41
N ALA A 278 10.47 -20.60 4.23
CA ALA A 278 11.93 -20.66 4.31
C ALA A 278 12.43 -20.70 5.77
N ALA A 279 11.81 -19.92 6.66
CA ALA A 279 12.01 -19.94 8.11
C ALA A 279 10.74 -19.44 8.83
N PRO A 280 10.62 -19.54 10.17
CA PRO A 280 9.40 -19.14 10.90
C PRO A 280 8.89 -17.72 10.62
N GLN A 281 9.76 -16.78 10.27
CA GLN A 281 9.42 -15.40 9.93
C GLN A 281 9.91 -14.98 8.54
N LEU A 282 10.19 -15.97 7.68
CA LEU A 282 10.71 -15.74 6.34
C LEU A 282 9.98 -16.61 5.34
N VAL A 283 9.29 -15.98 4.40
CA VAL A 283 8.63 -16.69 3.30
C VAL A 283 9.11 -16.16 1.96
N VAL A 284 9.06 -17.02 0.95
CA VAL A 284 9.36 -16.66 -0.43
C VAL A 284 8.11 -16.86 -1.29
N GLU A 285 7.57 -15.77 -1.82
CA GLU A 285 6.38 -15.76 -2.66
C GLU A 285 6.75 -15.61 -4.14
N LEU A 286 6.21 -16.50 -4.97
CA LEU A 286 6.32 -16.44 -6.41
C LEU A 286 4.94 -16.50 -7.07
N PHE A 287 4.70 -15.55 -7.96
CA PHE A 287 3.64 -15.64 -8.96
C PHE A 287 4.25 -16.00 -10.29
N GLU A 288 3.68 -16.99 -10.97
CA GLU A 288 4.06 -17.38 -12.32
C GLU A 288 2.82 -17.56 -13.19
N GLN A 289 2.80 -16.88 -14.33
CA GLN A 289 1.90 -17.17 -15.45
C GLN A 289 2.76 -17.49 -16.67
N SER A 290 2.59 -18.67 -17.26
CA SER A 290 3.35 -19.16 -18.42
C SER A 290 2.55 -20.26 -19.15
N ASP A 291 2.94 -20.59 -20.37
CA ASP A 291 2.38 -21.71 -21.15
C ASP A 291 2.82 -23.09 -20.64
N ALA A 292 3.97 -23.12 -19.96
CA ALA A 292 4.62 -24.26 -19.35
C ALA A 292 3.98 -24.71 -18.03
N ARG A 293 3.64 -26.00 -17.84
CA ARG A 293 3.01 -26.48 -16.60
C ARG A 293 4.00 -26.63 -15.45
N GLU A 294 5.27 -26.87 -15.74
CA GLU A 294 6.30 -27.29 -14.79
C GLU A 294 6.88 -26.20 -13.88
N ARG A 295 6.35 -24.98 -13.99
CA ARG A 295 6.69 -23.85 -13.12
C ARG A 295 8.19 -23.53 -13.13
N ARG A 296 8.77 -23.55 -14.33
CA ARG A 296 10.20 -23.32 -14.56
C ARG A 296 10.67 -21.97 -14.05
N ILE A 297 9.82 -20.94 -14.12
CA ILE A 297 10.18 -19.58 -13.68
C ILE A 297 10.28 -19.59 -12.17
N THR A 298 9.36 -20.27 -11.50
CA THR A 298 9.37 -20.46 -10.05
C THR A 298 10.63 -21.19 -9.60
N ASN A 299 10.96 -22.32 -10.22
CA ASN A 299 12.17 -23.10 -9.91
C ASN A 299 13.45 -22.29 -10.15
N MET A 300 13.53 -21.58 -11.29
CA MET A 300 14.67 -20.73 -11.61
C MET A 300 14.85 -19.61 -10.59
N ALA A 301 13.77 -18.93 -10.21
CA ALA A 301 13.84 -17.80 -9.28
C ALA A 301 14.27 -18.23 -7.87
N LEU A 302 13.82 -19.40 -7.40
CA LEU A 302 14.30 -19.99 -6.14
C LEU A 302 15.79 -20.32 -6.21
N ALA A 303 16.25 -20.95 -7.30
CA ALA A 303 17.66 -21.27 -7.50
C ALA A 303 18.53 -19.99 -7.62
N HIS A 304 18.02 -18.95 -8.28
CA HIS A 304 18.70 -17.66 -8.40
C HIS A 304 18.89 -17.01 -7.03
N LEU A 305 17.84 -16.95 -6.21
CA LEU A 305 17.92 -16.35 -4.86
C LEU A 305 18.92 -17.06 -3.97
N GLU A 306 18.92 -18.40 -3.99
CA GLU A 306 19.91 -19.19 -3.24
C GLU A 306 21.33 -18.87 -3.72
N SER A 307 21.56 -18.83 -5.04
CA SER A 307 22.87 -18.49 -5.60
C SER A 307 23.31 -17.05 -5.31
N GLU A 308 22.37 -16.11 -5.33
CA GLU A 308 22.62 -14.68 -5.08
C GLU A 308 23.10 -14.45 -3.63
N LEU A 309 22.48 -15.14 -2.67
CA LEU A 309 22.74 -14.95 -1.25
C LEU A 309 23.76 -15.94 -0.65
N ALA A 310 24.12 -17.01 -1.36
CA ALA A 310 25.06 -18.03 -0.87
C ALA A 310 26.41 -17.47 -0.36
N PRO A 311 27.04 -16.45 -1.00
CA PRO A 311 28.28 -15.91 -0.47
C PRO A 311 28.09 -15.22 0.89
N LEU A 312 26.95 -14.57 1.11
CA LEU A 312 26.62 -13.93 2.38
C LEU A 312 26.41 -14.97 3.48
N VAL A 313 25.80 -16.12 3.16
CA VAL A 313 25.67 -17.25 4.11
C VAL A 313 27.05 -17.76 4.55
N THR A 314 27.99 -17.80 3.62
CA THR A 314 29.35 -18.31 3.87
C THR A 314 30.18 -17.33 4.70
N GLU A 315 30.08 -16.04 4.40
CA GLU A 315 30.82 -14.97 5.08
C GLU A 315 29.89 -13.76 5.32
N PRO A 316 29.13 -13.74 6.43
CA PRO A 316 28.12 -12.71 6.70
C PRO A 316 28.77 -11.42 7.19
N THR A 317 29.42 -10.70 6.27
CA THR A 317 30.10 -9.43 6.55
C THR A 317 29.65 -8.34 5.58
N TRP A 318 29.80 -7.08 5.99
CA TRP A 318 29.55 -5.95 5.09
C TRP A 318 30.49 -5.93 3.88
N SER A 319 31.72 -6.44 4.02
CA SER A 319 32.66 -6.60 2.90
C SER A 319 32.06 -7.51 1.83
N THR A 320 31.54 -8.66 2.24
CA THR A 320 30.87 -9.62 1.35
C THR A 320 29.64 -9.02 0.70
N VAL A 321 28.81 -8.31 1.47
CA VAL A 321 27.63 -7.61 0.92
C VAL A 321 28.07 -6.66 -0.19
N LYS A 322 29.04 -5.77 0.06
CA LYS A 322 29.53 -4.82 -0.97
C LYS A 322 30.06 -5.54 -2.22
N ALA A 323 30.77 -6.65 -2.05
CA ALA A 323 31.31 -7.43 -3.17
C ALA A 323 30.22 -8.11 -4.00
N ASN A 324 29.06 -8.38 -3.41
CA ASN A 324 27.93 -9.07 -4.04
C ASN A 324 26.84 -8.13 -4.60
N LEU A 325 26.91 -6.84 -4.30
CA LEU A 325 25.95 -5.87 -4.85
C LEU A 325 26.10 -5.75 -6.37
N GLN A 326 24.97 -5.52 -7.04
CA GLN A 326 24.96 -5.28 -8.49
C GLN A 326 25.75 -4.02 -8.85
N PRO A 327 26.32 -3.93 -10.07
CA PRO A 327 26.95 -2.70 -10.53
C PRO A 327 26.02 -1.49 -10.38
N ALA A 328 26.59 -0.36 -9.98
CA ALA A 328 25.88 0.89 -9.66
C ALA A 328 24.85 0.80 -8.50
N ALA A 329 24.88 -0.26 -7.68
CA ALA A 329 24.18 -0.29 -6.40
C ALA A 329 24.63 0.86 -5.50
N VAL A 330 25.94 1.02 -5.38
CA VAL A 330 26.57 2.17 -4.73
C VAL A 330 27.17 3.07 -5.79
N THR A 331 26.74 4.32 -5.82
CA THR A 331 27.31 5.36 -6.68
C THR A 331 27.98 6.42 -5.84
N PHE A 332 28.94 7.15 -6.40
CA PHE A 332 29.63 8.24 -5.71
C PHE A 332 29.12 9.60 -6.18
N GLY A 333 28.87 10.52 -5.25
CA GLY A 333 28.46 11.88 -5.56
C GLY A 333 27.59 12.51 -4.50
N VAL A 334 26.78 13.48 -4.92
CA VAL A 334 25.82 14.17 -4.07
C VAL A 334 24.44 13.50 -4.17
N PRO A 335 23.59 13.65 -3.15
CA PRO A 335 22.21 13.22 -3.20
C PRO A 335 21.46 13.77 -4.43
N SER A 336 20.58 12.97 -5.03
CA SER A 336 19.76 13.40 -6.16
C SER A 336 18.34 12.87 -6.08
N LEU A 337 17.40 13.67 -6.58
CA LEU A 337 16.02 13.29 -6.83
C LEU A 337 15.70 13.64 -8.28
N GLU A 338 15.45 12.61 -9.08
CA GLU A 338 15.09 12.71 -10.48
C GLU A 338 13.68 12.16 -10.68
N MET A 339 12.96 12.75 -11.63
CA MET A 339 11.58 12.38 -11.91
C MET A 339 11.36 12.31 -13.42
N THR A 340 10.60 11.30 -13.86
CA THR A 340 10.14 11.15 -15.24
C THR A 340 8.66 10.80 -15.28
N GLY A 341 8.05 10.88 -16.45
CA GLY A 341 6.62 10.70 -16.62
C GLY A 341 5.88 12.03 -16.77
N GLY A 342 4.61 12.06 -16.41
CA GLY A 342 3.72 13.19 -16.65
C GLY A 342 2.27 12.84 -16.32
N SER A 343 1.37 13.82 -16.45
CA SER A 343 -0.07 13.58 -16.39
C SER A 343 -0.51 12.91 -15.08
N GLY A 344 0.11 13.29 -13.96
CA GLY A 344 -0.18 12.76 -12.63
C GLY A 344 0.50 11.45 -12.27
N ILE A 345 1.24 10.81 -13.19
CA ILE A 345 1.97 9.57 -12.93
C ILE A 345 3.46 9.78 -13.17
N TYR A 346 4.27 9.47 -12.14
CA TYR A 346 5.70 9.71 -12.19
C TYR A 346 6.51 8.51 -11.70
N ASP A 347 7.59 8.21 -12.42
CA ASP A 347 8.67 7.37 -11.94
C ASP A 347 9.70 8.27 -11.25
N VAL A 348 10.05 7.96 -10.01
CA VAL A 348 10.97 8.73 -9.18
C VAL A 348 12.21 7.90 -8.88
N SER A 349 13.39 8.47 -9.13
CA SER A 349 14.70 7.89 -8.79
C SER A 349 15.38 8.77 -7.75
N ILE A 350 15.72 8.17 -6.61
CA ILE A 350 16.35 8.84 -5.47
C ILE A 350 17.72 8.18 -5.26
N ARG A 351 18.77 9.00 -5.15
CA ARG A 351 20.09 8.59 -4.70
C ARG A 351 20.39 9.34 -3.40
N VAL A 352 20.47 8.63 -2.28
CA VAL A 352 20.77 9.21 -0.96
C VAL A 352 21.62 8.26 -0.14
N ASN A 353 22.28 8.79 0.88
CA ASN A 353 22.84 8.01 1.98
C ASN A 353 22.44 8.65 3.30
N PRO A 354 21.55 8.02 4.08
CA PRO A 354 21.10 8.56 5.35
C PRO A 354 22.14 8.44 6.49
N GLY A 355 23.22 7.67 6.28
CA GLY A 355 24.28 7.42 7.26
C GLY A 355 23.96 6.37 8.33
N GLU A 356 22.72 5.89 8.41
CA GLU A 356 22.24 4.89 9.37
C GLU A 356 21.08 4.08 8.76
N PRO A 357 20.73 2.88 9.29
CA PRO A 357 19.62 2.08 8.77
C PRO A 357 18.26 2.73 9.00
N GLY A 358 17.35 2.53 8.06
CA GLY A 358 15.99 3.05 8.08
C GLY A 358 15.39 3.05 6.68
N PHE A 359 14.29 3.79 6.53
CA PHE A 359 13.60 3.93 5.25
C PHE A 359 13.40 5.38 4.85
N VAL A 360 13.29 5.61 3.54
CA VAL A 360 12.95 6.90 2.94
C VAL A 360 11.54 6.89 2.39
N TYR A 361 10.93 8.07 2.29
CA TYR A 361 9.65 8.28 1.61
C TYR A 361 9.55 9.72 1.09
N LEU A 362 8.53 9.99 0.26
CA LEU A 362 8.28 11.28 -0.35
C LEU A 362 7.14 12.04 0.34
N LYS A 363 7.34 13.35 0.51
CA LYS A 363 6.27 14.34 0.70
C LYS A 363 6.26 15.27 -0.50
N ALA A 364 5.08 15.77 -0.88
CA ALA A 364 4.95 16.76 -1.94
C ALA A 364 4.02 17.89 -1.52
N PHE A 365 4.34 19.11 -1.94
CA PHE A 365 3.59 20.31 -1.63
C PHE A 365 3.46 21.19 -2.87
N GLU A 366 2.27 21.70 -3.14
CA GLU A 366 2.10 22.81 -4.06
C GLU A 366 2.81 24.05 -3.48
N ILE A 367 3.61 24.74 -4.29
CA ILE A 367 4.58 25.73 -3.78
C ILE A 367 3.92 27.01 -3.27
N THR A 368 2.89 27.53 -3.95
CA THR A 368 2.33 28.87 -3.65
C THR A 368 1.60 28.94 -2.31
N LYS A 369 0.90 27.87 -1.95
CA LYS A 369 0.10 27.76 -0.71
C LYS A 369 0.67 26.75 0.27
N ASN A 370 1.73 26.04 -0.10
CA ASN A 370 2.32 24.93 0.67
C ASN A 370 1.25 23.86 0.98
N THR A 371 0.34 23.61 0.04
CA THR A 371 -0.73 22.63 0.19
C THR A 371 -0.15 21.22 -0.01
N PRO A 372 -0.30 20.30 0.96
CA PRO A 372 0.14 18.91 0.80
C PRO A 372 -0.56 18.23 -0.37
N LEU A 373 0.18 17.42 -1.12
CA LEU A 373 -0.32 16.68 -2.29
C LEU A 373 -0.26 15.19 -2.02
N SER A 374 -1.37 14.48 -2.19
CA SER A 374 -1.44 13.01 -2.17
C SER A 374 -0.77 12.34 -0.96
N GLU A 375 -0.76 13.01 0.21
CA GLU A 375 0.09 12.70 1.37
C GLU A 375 0.07 11.22 1.77
N GLY A 376 -1.11 10.65 2.02
CA GLY A 376 -1.23 9.26 2.42
C GLY A 376 -0.86 8.26 1.31
N ALA A 377 -1.02 8.64 0.04
CA ALA A 377 -0.67 7.80 -1.11
C ALA A 377 0.84 7.83 -1.40
N LEU A 378 1.49 8.99 -1.27
CA LEU A 378 2.93 9.14 -1.46
C LEU A 378 3.69 8.35 -0.40
N ILE A 379 3.34 8.45 0.88
CA ILE A 379 4.00 7.65 1.93
C ILE A 379 3.90 6.15 1.62
N LYS A 380 2.70 5.67 1.30
CA LYS A 380 2.47 4.24 1.00
C LYS A 380 3.20 3.75 -0.25
N SER A 381 3.26 4.56 -1.31
CA SER A 381 3.90 4.15 -2.57
C SER A 381 5.42 4.31 -2.54
N SER A 382 5.94 5.29 -1.80
CA SER A 382 7.36 5.65 -1.83
C SER A 382 8.18 5.16 -0.64
N ASN A 383 7.57 4.59 0.41
CA ASN A 383 8.35 4.03 1.51
C ASN A 383 9.27 2.92 0.99
N GLU A 384 10.55 3.05 1.32
CA GLU A 384 11.58 2.11 0.93
C GLU A 384 12.76 2.10 1.90
N PHE A 385 13.11 0.94 2.44
CA PHE A 385 14.34 0.74 3.20
C PHE A 385 15.53 0.85 2.26
N ILE A 386 16.49 1.68 2.62
CA ILE A 386 17.60 2.06 1.76
C ILE A 386 18.95 1.73 2.40
N GLY A 387 19.93 1.41 1.56
CA GLY A 387 21.31 1.22 1.99
C GLY A 387 21.90 2.46 2.65
N TRP A 388 22.95 2.24 3.44
CA TRP A 388 23.63 3.30 4.19
C TRP A 388 25.12 3.00 4.35
N SER A 389 25.90 4.07 4.56
CA SER A 389 27.33 4.01 4.78
C SER A 389 27.84 5.19 5.59
N ASN A 390 28.98 5.01 6.25
CA ASN A 390 29.69 6.09 6.92
C ASN A 390 30.43 7.02 5.95
N ASP A 391 30.60 6.60 4.69
CA ASP A 391 31.11 7.47 3.64
C ASP A 391 29.96 8.31 3.05
N PRO A 392 29.90 9.63 3.29
CA PRO A 392 28.80 10.48 2.83
C PRO A 392 28.77 10.65 1.30
N SER A 393 29.83 10.26 0.58
CA SER A 393 29.88 10.30 -0.87
C SER A 393 29.21 9.10 -1.53
N GLU A 394 29.10 7.97 -0.83
CA GLU A 394 28.34 6.80 -1.30
C GLU A 394 26.84 7.15 -1.31
N GLN A 395 26.13 6.76 -2.37
CA GLN A 395 24.70 6.98 -2.55
C GLN A 395 24.02 5.67 -2.98
N PHE A 396 22.87 5.38 -2.38
CA PHE A 396 22.07 4.17 -2.61
C PHE A 396 20.78 4.52 -3.35
N LEU A 397 20.27 3.58 -4.14
CA LEU A 397 19.07 3.79 -4.94
C LEU A 397 17.80 3.54 -4.11
N SER A 398 16.83 4.43 -4.23
CA SER A 398 15.41 4.18 -3.96
C SER A 398 14.64 4.55 -5.22
N SER A 399 13.80 3.65 -5.74
CA SER A 399 13.03 3.89 -6.96
C SER A 399 11.57 3.49 -6.80
N THR A 400 10.67 4.40 -7.17
CA THR A 400 9.25 4.17 -6.99
C THR A 400 8.41 4.78 -8.10
N HIS A 401 7.16 4.33 -8.17
CA HIS A 401 6.13 4.81 -9.05
C HIS A 401 5.05 5.48 -8.20
N ILE A 402 4.81 6.76 -8.45
CA ILE A 402 3.87 7.58 -7.68
C ILE A 402 2.75 8.12 -8.56
N LYS A 403 1.63 8.41 -7.91
CA LYS A 403 0.50 9.11 -8.50
C LYS A 403 0.19 10.35 -7.67
N VAL A 404 0.03 11.49 -8.34
CA VAL A 404 -0.44 12.75 -7.76
C VAL A 404 -1.85 12.99 -8.25
N ASP A 405 -2.83 12.98 -7.33
CA ASP A 405 -4.25 13.11 -7.66
C ASP A 405 -4.66 14.57 -7.92
N GLU A 406 -3.99 15.54 -7.30
CA GLU A 406 -4.34 16.96 -7.36
C GLU A 406 -3.99 17.61 -8.71
N GLY A 407 -5.00 18.10 -9.42
CA GLY A 407 -4.89 18.75 -10.74
C GLY A 407 -5.53 17.92 -11.85
N SER A 408 -5.38 18.37 -13.08
CA SER A 408 -5.82 17.68 -14.29
C SER A 408 -4.73 17.74 -15.34
N TRP A 409 -4.84 16.88 -16.35
CA TRP A 409 -3.99 16.93 -17.53
C TRP A 409 -4.13 18.29 -18.24
N GLY A 410 -3.01 18.87 -18.67
CA GLY A 410 -2.97 20.17 -19.35
C GLY A 410 -2.90 21.40 -18.43
N ASP A 411 -3.03 21.21 -17.11
CA ASP A 411 -2.96 22.29 -16.11
C ASP A 411 -1.72 22.10 -15.21
N PRO A 412 -0.48 22.38 -15.70
CA PRO A 412 0.73 22.19 -14.93
C PRO A 412 0.87 23.24 -13.82
N TYR A 413 1.43 22.82 -12.68
CA TYR A 413 1.72 23.67 -11.54
C TYR A 413 3.04 23.28 -10.88
N ALA A 414 3.55 24.15 -10.01
CA ALA A 414 4.82 23.94 -9.34
C ALA A 414 4.63 23.17 -8.01
N ALA A 415 5.38 22.09 -7.84
CA ALA A 415 5.38 21.29 -6.63
C ALA A 415 6.79 21.08 -6.07
N ARG A 416 6.95 21.21 -4.76
CA ARG A 416 8.15 20.84 -4.02
C ARG A 416 8.03 19.39 -3.57
N PHE A 417 8.96 18.55 -4.01
CA PHE A 417 9.11 17.19 -3.52
C PHE A 417 10.23 17.12 -2.50
N GLU A 418 9.97 16.47 -1.37
CA GLU A 418 10.91 16.31 -0.27
C GLU A 418 11.15 14.81 -0.02
N VAL A 419 12.41 14.42 0.12
CA VAL A 419 12.80 13.07 0.55
C VAL A 419 13.00 13.09 2.06
N TRP A 420 12.20 12.32 2.77
CA TRP A 420 12.24 12.19 4.22
C TRP A 420 12.80 10.82 4.60
N PHE A 421 13.48 10.76 5.75
CA PHE A 421 14.09 9.57 6.30
C PHE A 421 13.58 9.30 7.70
N VAL A 422 13.23 8.04 7.96
CA VAL A 422 12.83 7.52 9.27
C VAL A 422 13.90 6.53 9.73
N PRO A 423 14.70 6.86 10.76
CA PRO A 423 15.70 5.97 11.31
C PRO A 423 15.10 4.75 12.02
N ASP A 424 15.70 3.58 11.87
CA ASP A 424 15.33 2.38 12.63
C ASP A 424 15.61 2.54 14.13
N SER A 425 16.51 3.46 14.51
CA SER A 425 16.84 3.79 15.89
C SER A 425 15.68 4.44 16.67
N GLY A 426 14.59 4.83 16.00
CA GLY A 426 13.47 5.57 16.60
C GLY A 426 13.77 7.05 16.83
N ALA A 427 14.92 7.55 16.33
CA ALA A 427 15.21 8.97 16.30
C ALA A 427 14.19 9.72 15.40
N PRO A 428 14.02 11.04 15.60
CA PRO A 428 13.05 11.81 14.82
C PRO A 428 13.29 11.71 13.30
N GLU A 429 12.20 11.66 12.53
CA GLU A 429 12.29 11.74 11.08
C GLU A 429 12.94 13.06 10.63
N ARG A 430 13.66 13.01 9.51
CA ARG A 430 14.38 14.18 8.98
C ARG A 430 14.33 14.24 7.46
N LYS A 431 14.34 15.46 6.92
CA LYS A 431 14.46 15.70 5.48
C LYS A 431 15.91 15.49 5.04
N LEU A 432 16.12 14.73 3.97
CA LEU A 432 17.43 14.50 3.36
C LEU A 432 17.73 15.47 2.21
N LEU A 433 16.75 15.73 1.36
CA LEU A 433 16.84 16.68 0.25
C LEU A 433 15.45 17.11 -0.21
N GLU A 434 15.40 18.16 -1.03
CA GLU A 434 14.19 18.58 -1.73
C GLU A 434 14.51 19.03 -3.16
N ARG A 435 13.50 18.99 -4.03
CA ARG A 435 13.59 19.54 -5.38
C ARG A 435 12.20 19.97 -5.87
N ASN A 436 12.16 21.05 -6.64
CA ASN A 436 10.93 21.57 -7.23
C ASN A 436 10.74 21.05 -8.65
N PHE A 437 9.52 20.63 -8.97
CA PHE A 437 9.13 20.15 -10.28
C PHE A 437 7.86 20.84 -10.80
N GLU A 438 7.81 21.07 -12.10
CA GLU A 438 6.57 21.35 -12.82
C GLU A 438 5.84 20.03 -13.04
N ILE A 439 4.65 19.88 -12.48
CA ILE A 439 3.86 18.65 -12.53
C ILE A 439 2.42 18.93 -12.94
N GLU A 440 1.76 17.90 -13.44
CA GLU A 440 0.30 17.82 -13.61
C GLU A 440 -0.29 16.81 -12.61
N GLY A 441 -1.59 16.95 -12.34
CA GLY A 441 -2.38 15.97 -11.58
C GLY A 441 -2.99 14.87 -12.46
N TRP A 442 -3.41 13.78 -11.82
CA TRP A 442 -4.07 12.67 -12.48
C TRP A 442 -5.53 13.00 -12.79
N GLN A 443 -5.91 12.93 -14.07
CA GLN A 443 -7.31 13.06 -14.48
C GLN A 443 -8.07 11.75 -14.24
N ARG A 444 -9.18 11.82 -13.48
CA ARG A 444 -10.00 10.66 -13.09
C ARG A 444 -11.00 10.21 -14.15
#